data_AF-A0A521WS75-F1
#
_entry.id   AF-A0A521WS75-F1
#
_cell.length_a   1.000
_cell.length_b   1.000
_cell.length_c   1.000
_cell.angle_alpha   90.00
_cell.angle_beta   90.00
_cell.angle_gamma   90.00
#
_symmetry.space_group_name_H-M   'P 1'
#
loop_
_entity.id
_entity.type
_entity.pdbx_description
1 polymer ?
#
loop_
_entity_poly.entity_id
_entity_poly.type
_entity_poly.pdbx_seq_one_letter_code
_entity_poly.pdbx_strand_id
1 'polypeptide(L)'
;MLSWIDEPADEEMHLDSDYRIDVSEVIRNIDGAEVIALYFPLLRKTLLMDLRTNEIDGAMIRVVPMANTPEERFQSLVKMRPRFRKPDSIVIIPWPKYVASIADLGIWDHIVRRYAETGSPSTVRECERCLRELTKLERDEIHRAITGENYETMWGQRGVSEVEALVSDDDEDFDEDDEGEDALFEDDDA
;
A
#
# COMPACT_ATOMS: atom_id res chain seq x y z
N MET A 1 16.72 32.66 -34.34
CA MET A 1 16.34 33.49 -33.18
C MET A 1 14.83 33.33 -33.05
N LEU A 2 14.23 32.49 -32.21
CA LEU A 2 14.59 31.73 -30.99
C LEU A 2 13.87 30.37 -31.08
N SER A 3 14.54 29.21 -30.99
CA SER A 3 14.60 28.33 -29.79
C SER A 3 13.45 28.52 -28.79
N TRP A 4 12.64 27.49 -28.56
CA TRP A 4 12.66 26.67 -27.34
C TRP A 4 11.51 25.65 -27.44
N ILE A 5 11.92 24.40 -27.52
CA ILE A 5 11.14 23.18 -27.36
C ILE A 5 10.73 23.15 -25.89
N ASP A 6 9.44 23.03 -25.60
CA ASP A 6 8.99 22.74 -24.25
C ASP A 6 9.13 21.24 -24.04
N GLU A 7 10.17 20.86 -23.31
CA GLU A 7 10.41 19.50 -22.83
C GLU A 7 9.27 19.09 -21.89
N PRO A 8 8.73 17.86 -21.98
CA PRO A 8 7.83 17.37 -20.94
C PRO A 8 8.65 17.19 -19.66
N ALA A 9 8.23 17.85 -18.58
CA ALA A 9 8.74 17.59 -17.25
C ALA A 9 8.34 16.17 -16.83
N ASP A 10 9.19 15.21 -17.16
CA ASP A 10 9.35 13.99 -16.37
C ASP A 10 9.79 14.43 -14.96
N GLU A 11 8.82 14.63 -14.07
CA GLU A 11 9.09 14.73 -12.63
C GLU A 11 9.59 13.36 -12.15
N GLU A 12 10.91 13.20 -12.17
CA GLU A 12 11.62 12.13 -11.46
C GLU A 12 11.17 12.12 -9.99
N MET A 13 10.32 11.16 -9.64
CA MET A 13 10.09 10.77 -8.25
C MET A 13 11.36 10.11 -7.70
N HIS A 14 12.32 10.93 -7.29
CA HIS A 14 13.41 10.51 -6.42
C HIS A 14 12.82 10.07 -5.06
N LEU A 15 12.55 8.77 -4.95
CA LEU A 15 12.27 8.09 -3.70
C LEU A 15 13.56 7.99 -2.89
N ASP A 16 13.98 9.10 -2.28
CA ASP A 16 15.09 9.08 -1.33
C ASP A 16 14.59 8.81 0.10
N SER A 17 15.29 7.91 0.77
CA SER A 17 14.80 7.05 1.86
C SER A 17 14.85 7.70 3.26
N ASP A 18 14.51 8.99 3.38
CA ASP A 18 14.42 9.68 4.67
C ASP A 18 13.19 10.61 4.77
N TYR A 19 12.01 10.12 4.35
CA TYR A 19 10.75 10.85 4.45
C TYR A 19 10.29 11.00 5.92
N ARG A 20 10.84 11.99 6.61
CA ARG A 20 10.23 12.55 7.82
C ARG A 20 8.96 13.30 7.39
N ILE A 21 7.82 12.61 7.48
CA ILE A 21 6.52 13.23 7.24
C ILE A 21 6.27 14.29 8.31
N ASP A 22 6.16 15.56 7.90
CA ASP A 22 5.62 16.61 8.77
C ASP A 22 4.10 16.44 8.86
N VAL A 23 3.66 15.73 9.90
CA VAL A 23 2.24 15.52 10.21
C VAL A 23 1.51 16.86 10.37
N SER A 24 2.18 17.88 10.91
CA SER A 24 1.57 19.19 11.13
C SER A 24 1.28 19.87 9.79
N GLU A 25 2.18 19.75 8.81
CA GLU A 25 1.95 20.26 7.46
C GLU A 25 0.80 19.55 6.76
N VAL A 26 0.76 18.22 6.87
CA VAL A 26 -0.34 17.41 6.30
C VAL A 26 -1.68 17.86 6.89
N ILE A 27 -1.77 18.03 8.21
CA ILE A 27 -2.98 18.51 8.87
C ILE A 27 -3.35 19.93 8.39
N ARG A 28 -2.38 20.86 8.33
CA ARG A 28 -2.62 22.22 7.80
C ARG A 28 -3.17 22.20 6.37
N ASN A 29 -2.62 21.34 5.52
CA ASN A 29 -3.04 21.19 4.13
C ASN A 29 -4.45 20.60 4.03
N ILE A 30 -4.77 19.60 4.87
CA ILE A 30 -6.12 19.06 4.99
C ILE A 30 -7.08 20.15 5.46
N ASP A 31 -6.65 21.04 6.36
CA ASP A 31 -7.48 22.09 6.92
C ASP A 31 -7.76 23.26 5.97
N GLY A 32 -6.77 23.63 5.17
CA GLY A 32 -6.87 24.77 4.26
C GLY A 32 -7.57 24.46 2.95
N ALA A 33 -7.60 23.19 2.53
CA ALA A 33 -8.05 22.82 1.19
C ALA A 33 -9.51 22.33 1.14
N GLU A 34 -10.20 22.70 0.06
CA GLU A 34 -11.54 22.19 -0.24
C GLU A 34 -11.49 20.85 -0.98
N VAL A 35 -10.48 20.64 -1.82
CA VAL A 35 -10.26 19.41 -2.57
C VAL A 35 -8.85 18.91 -2.34
N ILE A 36 -8.73 17.69 -1.83
CA ILE A 36 -7.47 17.06 -1.43
C ILE A 36 -7.37 15.70 -2.09
N ALA A 37 -6.17 15.37 -2.56
CA ALA A 37 -5.83 14.08 -3.12
C ALA A 37 -4.65 13.49 -2.35
N LEU A 38 -4.93 12.57 -1.42
CA LEU A 38 -3.91 11.87 -0.65
C LEU A 38 -3.47 10.62 -1.42
N TYR A 39 -2.23 10.64 -1.90
CA TYR A 39 -1.68 9.61 -2.79
C TYR A 39 -1.04 8.50 -1.98
N PHE A 40 -1.31 7.25 -2.35
CA PHE A 40 -0.69 6.05 -1.79
C PHE A 40 0.11 5.35 -2.88
N PRO A 41 1.40 5.72 -3.09
CA PRO A 41 2.22 5.18 -4.17
C PRO A 41 2.31 3.65 -4.12
N LEU A 42 2.45 3.07 -2.93
CA LEU A 42 2.50 1.61 -2.72
C LEU A 42 1.25 0.91 -3.27
N LEU A 43 0.07 1.54 -3.16
CA LEU A 43 -1.20 0.94 -3.57
C LEU A 43 -1.63 1.38 -4.98
N ARG A 44 -0.92 2.35 -5.58
CA ARG A 44 -1.34 3.09 -6.79
C ARG A 44 -2.77 3.62 -6.68
N LYS A 45 -3.16 4.05 -5.48
CA LYS A 45 -4.48 4.61 -5.16
C LYS A 45 -4.40 6.03 -4.62
N THR A 46 -5.50 6.74 -4.74
CA THR A 46 -5.69 8.07 -4.16
C THR A 46 -6.94 8.04 -3.29
N LEU A 47 -6.84 8.56 -2.07
CA LEU A 47 -8.00 8.97 -1.29
C LEU A 47 -8.35 10.39 -1.72
N LEU A 48 -9.38 10.50 -2.55
CA LEU A 48 -9.89 11.76 -3.06
C LEU A 48 -10.93 12.29 -2.07
N MET A 49 -10.73 13.53 -1.64
CA MET A 49 -11.57 14.23 -0.69
C MET A 49 -12.04 15.54 -1.34
N ASP A 50 -13.34 15.71 -1.46
CA ASP A 50 -14.00 16.93 -1.94
C ASP A 50 -15.00 17.37 -0.87
N LEU A 51 -14.61 18.39 -0.10
CA LEU A 51 -15.37 18.90 1.04
C LEU A 51 -16.46 19.89 0.64
N ARG A 52 -16.51 20.27 -0.65
CA ARG A 52 -17.50 21.21 -1.15
C ARG A 52 -18.89 20.61 -1.06
N THR A 53 -19.86 21.44 -0.72
CA THR A 53 -21.27 21.07 -0.61
C THR A 53 -22.12 22.04 -1.42
N ASN A 54 -23.30 21.59 -1.87
CA ASN A 54 -24.33 22.43 -2.44
C ASN A 54 -25.72 21.90 -2.02
N GLU A 55 -26.80 22.44 -2.57
CA GLU A 55 -28.18 22.07 -2.22
C GLU A 55 -28.54 20.60 -2.53
N ILE A 56 -27.82 19.97 -3.47
CA ILE A 56 -28.12 18.63 -4.01
C ILE A 56 -27.06 17.61 -3.59
N ASP A 57 -25.79 17.97 -3.71
CA ASP A 57 -24.64 17.11 -3.51
C ASP A 57 -23.84 17.55 -2.27
N GLY A 58 -23.68 16.64 -1.30
CA GLY A 58 -22.85 16.85 -0.12
C GLY A 58 -21.36 16.60 -0.37
N ALA A 59 -20.55 16.65 0.68
CA ALA A 59 -19.12 16.35 0.62
C ALA A 59 -18.88 14.88 0.21
N MET A 60 -17.75 14.60 -0.45
CA MET A 60 -17.42 13.30 -1.02
C MET A 60 -16.02 12.86 -0.61
N ILE A 61 -15.90 11.63 -0.12
CA ILE A 61 -14.64 10.92 0.05
C ILE A 61 -14.67 9.59 -0.72
N ARG A 62 -13.66 9.30 -1.52
CA ARG A 62 -13.56 8.06 -2.30
C ARG A 62 -12.12 7.60 -2.50
N VAL A 63 -11.92 6.28 -2.52
CA VAL A 63 -10.70 5.66 -3.04
C VAL A 63 -10.82 5.54 -4.55
N VAL A 64 -9.84 6.06 -5.28
CA VAL A 64 -9.79 6.03 -6.75
C VAL A 64 -8.41 5.59 -7.23
N PRO A 65 -8.26 5.12 -8.48
CA PRO A 65 -6.94 4.94 -9.07
C PRO A 65 -6.15 6.26 -9.08
N MET A 66 -4.83 6.20 -8.90
CA MET A 66 -3.98 7.37 -9.11
C MET A 66 -4.08 7.85 -10.56
N ALA A 67 -4.29 9.15 -10.73
CA ALA A 67 -4.19 9.79 -12.05
C ALA A 67 -2.71 9.92 -12.43
N ASN A 68 -2.41 9.66 -13.70
CA ASN A 68 -1.05 9.74 -14.24
C ASN A 68 -0.70 11.17 -14.67
N THR A 69 -1.69 12.01 -14.95
CA THR A 69 -1.49 13.40 -15.34
C THR A 69 -2.35 14.38 -14.54
N PRO A 70 -1.95 15.67 -14.45
CA PRO A 70 -2.78 16.71 -13.85
C PRO A 70 -4.16 16.83 -14.49
N GLU A 71 -4.24 16.78 -15.82
CA GLU A 71 -5.49 16.91 -16.58
C GLU A 71 -6.44 15.76 -16.27
N GLU A 72 -5.92 14.53 -16.22
CA GLU A 72 -6.69 13.33 -15.88
C GLU A 72 -7.31 13.46 -14.47
N ARG A 73 -6.56 14.01 -13.50
CA ARG A 73 -7.04 14.25 -12.14
C ARG A 73 -8.27 15.17 -12.13
N PHE A 74 -8.17 16.32 -12.80
CA PHE A 74 -9.30 17.26 -12.89
C PHE A 74 -10.49 16.64 -13.63
N GLN A 75 -10.25 15.95 -14.73
CA GLN A 75 -11.32 15.30 -15.51
C GLN A 75 -12.04 14.22 -14.70
N SER A 76 -11.29 13.39 -13.96
CA SER A 76 -11.84 12.36 -13.08
C SER A 76 -12.75 12.98 -12.02
N LEU A 77 -12.31 14.06 -11.37
CA LEU A 77 -13.12 14.78 -10.40
C LEU A 77 -14.38 15.40 -11.02
N VAL A 78 -14.27 16.06 -12.17
CA VAL A 78 -15.43 16.65 -12.87
C VAL A 78 -16.45 15.59 -13.27
N LYS A 79 -16.00 14.42 -13.74
CA LYS A 79 -16.88 13.27 -14.05
C LYS A 79 -17.64 12.78 -12.81
N MET A 80 -16.98 12.74 -11.65
CA MET A 80 -17.62 12.35 -10.38
C MET A 80 -18.52 13.44 -9.77
N ARG A 81 -18.23 14.71 -10.07
CA ARG A 81 -18.86 15.89 -9.45
C ARG A 81 -19.39 16.87 -10.51
N PRO A 82 -20.28 16.45 -11.42
CA PRO A 82 -20.68 17.26 -12.58
C PRO A 82 -21.47 18.54 -12.20
N ARG A 83 -22.05 18.59 -11.00
CA ARG A 83 -22.78 19.78 -10.49
C ARG A 83 -21.88 20.79 -9.78
N PHE A 84 -20.58 20.50 -9.64
CA PHE A 84 -19.62 21.44 -9.11
C PHE A 84 -18.83 22.07 -10.26
N ARG A 85 -18.52 23.37 -10.11
CA ARG A 85 -17.49 24.00 -10.94
C ARG A 85 -16.15 23.30 -10.74
N LYS A 86 -15.29 23.38 -11.76
CA LYS A 86 -13.89 22.95 -11.65
C LYS A 86 -13.27 23.66 -10.43
N PRO A 87 -12.60 22.94 -9.51
CA PRO A 87 -11.96 23.58 -8.38
C PRO A 87 -10.78 24.44 -8.85
N ASP A 88 -10.48 25.50 -8.09
CA ASP A 88 -9.37 26.41 -8.39
C ASP A 88 -8.02 25.72 -8.19
N SER A 89 -7.94 24.80 -7.21
CA SER A 89 -6.77 23.97 -6.95
C SER A 89 -7.17 22.62 -6.34
N ILE A 90 -6.29 21.63 -6.47
CA ILE A 90 -6.37 20.34 -5.78
C ILE A 90 -5.06 20.19 -5.02
N VAL A 91 -5.13 20.08 -3.69
CA VAL A 91 -3.95 19.86 -2.86
C VAL A 91 -3.57 18.38 -2.91
N ILE A 92 -2.35 18.10 -3.34
CA ILE A 92 -1.84 16.73 -3.47
C ILE A 92 -0.88 16.47 -2.33
N ILE A 93 -1.10 15.38 -1.60
CA ILE A 93 -0.27 14.97 -0.48
C ILE A 93 0.22 13.55 -0.77
N PRO A 94 1.51 13.34 -1.08
CA PRO A 94 2.06 11.99 -1.18
C PRO A 94 2.19 11.38 0.21
N TRP A 95 1.70 10.15 0.37
CA TRP A 95 1.82 9.37 1.59
C TRP A 95 2.68 8.12 1.33
N PRO A 96 4.00 8.20 1.58
CA PRO A 96 4.93 7.11 1.26
C PRO A 96 4.89 5.95 2.27
N LYS A 97 4.12 6.07 3.35
CA LYS A 97 3.99 5.07 4.40
C LYS A 97 2.73 4.22 4.24
N TYR A 98 2.62 3.20 5.08
CA TYR A 98 1.41 2.39 5.19
C TYR A 98 0.18 3.23 5.54
N VAL A 99 -0.99 2.81 5.05
CA VAL A 99 -2.32 3.33 5.38
C VAL A 99 -2.53 3.33 6.88
N ALA A 100 -2.14 2.26 7.58
CA ALA A 100 -2.24 2.17 9.04
C ALA A 100 -1.61 3.38 9.75
N SER A 101 -0.49 3.89 9.23
CA SER A 101 0.20 5.03 9.84
C SER A 101 -0.59 6.34 9.79
N ILE A 102 -1.59 6.47 8.91
CA ILE A 102 -2.48 7.65 8.89
C ILE A 102 -3.34 7.68 10.16
N ALA A 103 -3.81 6.51 10.59
CA ALA A 103 -4.57 6.38 11.83
C ALA A 103 -3.65 6.57 13.04
N ASP A 104 -2.49 5.92 13.05
CA ASP A 104 -1.53 6.01 14.16
C ASP A 104 -1.02 7.44 14.40
N LEU A 105 -0.90 8.24 13.33
CA LEU A 105 -0.46 9.64 13.38
C LEU A 105 -1.62 10.62 13.60
N GLY A 106 -2.86 10.14 13.82
CA GLY A 106 -4.04 10.97 14.11
C GLY A 106 -4.59 11.75 12.92
N ILE A 107 -4.02 11.59 11.73
CA ILE A 107 -4.48 12.26 10.50
C ILE A 107 -5.88 11.78 10.13
N TRP A 108 -6.16 10.49 10.33
CA TRP A 108 -7.46 9.92 9.99
C TRP A 108 -8.59 10.52 10.84
N ASP A 109 -8.38 10.64 12.15
CA ASP A 109 -9.36 11.24 13.06
C ASP A 109 -9.64 12.69 12.68
N HIS A 110 -8.60 13.41 12.24
CA HIS A 110 -8.72 14.78 11.75
C HIS A 110 -9.57 14.87 10.47
N ILE A 111 -9.35 13.96 9.51
CA ILE A 111 -10.17 13.84 8.29
C ILE A 111 -11.64 13.57 8.65
N VAL A 112 -11.90 12.58 9.51
CA VAL A 112 -13.26 12.21 9.92
C VAL A 112 -13.96 13.37 10.61
N ARG A 113 -13.28 14.06 11.52
CA ARG A 113 -13.80 15.25 12.21
C ARG A 113 -14.22 16.32 11.21
N ARG A 114 -13.35 16.64 10.25
CA ARG A 114 -13.61 17.66 9.22
C ARG A 114 -14.84 17.29 8.37
N TYR A 115 -15.02 16.01 8.04
CA TYR A 115 -16.23 15.56 7.37
C TYR A 115 -17.48 15.59 8.25
N ALA A 116 -17.36 15.28 9.54
CA ALA A 116 -18.47 15.39 10.48
C ALA A 116 -18.96 16.84 10.61
N GLU A 117 -18.05 17.82 10.55
CA GLU A 117 -18.37 19.25 10.55
C GLU A 117 -19.18 19.70 9.32
N THR A 118 -19.20 18.93 8.23
CA THR A 118 -20.06 19.22 7.06
C THR A 118 -21.55 18.91 7.29
N GLY A 119 -21.90 18.24 8.40
CA GLY A 119 -23.28 18.02 8.83
C GLY A 119 -24.01 16.85 8.16
N SER A 120 -23.33 16.02 7.38
CA SER A 120 -23.93 14.85 6.71
C SER A 120 -23.52 13.52 7.38
N PRO A 121 -24.45 12.81 8.06
CA PRO A 121 -24.15 11.53 8.71
C PRO A 121 -23.73 10.40 7.74
N SER A 122 -24.12 10.50 6.46
CA SER A 122 -23.69 9.52 5.45
C SER A 122 -22.19 9.62 5.18
N THR A 123 -21.60 10.81 5.32
CA THR A 123 -20.21 11.05 4.96
C THR A 123 -19.23 10.41 5.95
N VAL A 124 -19.58 10.32 7.23
CA VAL A 124 -18.78 9.57 8.22
C VAL A 124 -18.73 8.09 7.89
N ARG A 125 -19.87 7.49 7.47
CA ARG A 125 -19.90 6.10 7.01
C ARG A 125 -19.06 5.87 5.75
N GLU A 126 -19.04 6.84 4.84
CA GLU A 126 -18.18 6.79 3.66
C GLU A 126 -16.69 6.88 4.03
N CYS A 127 -16.33 7.67 5.04
CA CYS A 127 -14.97 7.70 5.58
C CYS A 127 -14.56 6.30 6.06
N GLU A 128 -15.34 5.69 6.94
CA GLU A 128 -15.07 4.34 7.46
C GLU A 128 -14.97 3.30 6.34
N ARG A 129 -15.82 3.41 5.32
CA ARG A 129 -15.76 2.54 4.13
C ARG A 129 -14.44 2.70 3.39
N CYS A 130 -13.99 3.94 3.18
CA CYS A 130 -12.72 4.22 2.50
C CYS A 130 -11.51 3.72 3.30
N LEU A 131 -11.49 3.89 4.63
CA LEU A 131 -10.38 3.37 5.45
C LEU A 131 -10.31 1.84 5.39
N ARG A 132 -11.46 1.16 5.49
CA ARG A 132 -11.53 -0.31 5.36
C ARG A 132 -11.05 -0.78 3.98
N GLU A 133 -11.44 -0.06 2.93
CA GLU A 133 -11.01 -0.34 1.56
C GLU A 133 -9.48 -0.20 1.42
N LEU A 134 -8.91 0.92 1.87
CA LEU A 134 -7.46 1.15 1.83
C LEU A 134 -6.68 0.13 2.66
N THR A 135 -7.16 -0.20 3.86
CA THR A 135 -6.53 -1.21 4.73
C THR A 135 -6.55 -2.60 4.10
N LYS A 136 -7.64 -2.95 3.40
CA LYS A 136 -7.71 -4.21 2.65
C LYS A 136 -6.69 -4.21 1.52
N LEU A 137 -6.65 -3.15 0.70
CA LEU A 137 -5.71 -3.04 -0.41
C LEU A 137 -4.25 -3.13 0.04
N GLU A 138 -3.93 -2.53 1.19
CA GLU A 138 -2.61 -2.63 1.81
C GLU A 138 -2.24 -4.06 2.20
N ARG A 139 -3.15 -4.78 2.88
CA ARG A 139 -2.89 -6.18 3.24
C ARG A 139 -2.70 -7.05 2.01
N ASP A 140 -3.51 -6.83 0.97
CA ASP A 140 -3.40 -7.57 -0.28
C ASP A 140 -2.07 -7.26 -0.99
N GLU A 141 -1.58 -6.02 -0.94
CA GLU A 141 -0.28 -5.61 -1.51
C GLU A 141 0.91 -6.22 -0.77
N ILE A 142 0.88 -6.19 0.57
CA ILE A 142 1.89 -6.83 1.40
C ILE A 142 1.92 -8.33 1.15
N HIS A 143 0.76 -8.98 1.03
CA HIS A 143 0.68 -10.40 0.71
C HIS A 143 1.36 -10.72 -0.62
N ARG A 144 1.06 -9.95 -1.69
CA ARG A 144 1.70 -10.11 -3.00
C ARG A 144 3.21 -9.95 -2.95
N ALA A 145 3.70 -8.96 -2.20
CA ALA A 145 5.12 -8.73 -2.02
C ALA A 145 5.82 -9.90 -1.30
N ILE A 146 5.14 -10.56 -0.37
CA ILE A 146 5.65 -11.73 0.36
C ILE A 146 5.61 -12.99 -0.52
N THR A 147 4.53 -13.21 -1.28
CA THR A 147 4.37 -14.41 -2.13
C THR A 147 5.15 -14.33 -3.45
N GLY A 148 5.67 -13.14 -3.81
CA GLY A 148 6.37 -12.91 -5.08
C GLY A 148 5.43 -12.69 -6.27
N GLU A 149 4.13 -12.59 -6.05
CA GLU A 149 3.18 -12.30 -7.14
C GLU A 149 3.37 -10.87 -7.67
N ASN A 150 3.88 -10.75 -8.90
CA ASN A 150 4.28 -9.47 -9.54
C ASN A 150 5.49 -8.77 -8.88
N TYR A 151 6.29 -9.49 -8.08
CA TYR A 151 7.50 -8.97 -7.47
C TYR A 151 8.69 -9.86 -7.83
N GLU A 152 9.76 -9.26 -8.37
CA GLU A 152 11.03 -9.93 -8.61
C GLU A 152 11.96 -9.74 -7.41
N THR A 153 12.56 -10.81 -6.91
CA THR A 153 13.55 -10.73 -5.83
C THR A 153 14.86 -10.18 -6.38
N MET A 154 15.33 -9.05 -5.84
CA MET A 154 16.62 -8.44 -6.21
C MET A 154 17.83 -9.33 -5.92
N TRP A 155 17.69 -10.28 -4.99
CA TRP A 155 18.71 -11.26 -4.64
C TRP A 155 18.29 -12.60 -5.19
N GLY A 156 19.13 -13.21 -6.05
CA GLY A 156 18.88 -14.49 -6.69
C GLY A 156 18.92 -15.66 -5.70
N GLN A 157 17.93 -15.78 -4.84
CA GLN A 157 17.55 -17.07 -4.25
C GLN A 157 16.07 -17.28 -4.53
N ARG A 158 15.81 -18.24 -5.43
CA ARG A 158 14.49 -18.82 -5.66
C ARG A 158 13.85 -19.09 -4.30
N GLY A 159 12.74 -18.42 -4.02
CA GLY A 159 12.02 -18.58 -2.77
C GLY A 159 11.57 -20.03 -2.59
N VAL A 160 12.01 -20.65 -1.50
CA VAL A 160 11.34 -21.65 -0.63
C VAL A 160 10.56 -22.80 -1.27
N SER A 161 10.61 -23.02 -2.59
CA SER A 161 10.05 -24.22 -3.24
C SER A 161 11.03 -25.38 -3.31
N GLU A 162 12.27 -25.17 -2.86
CA GLU A 162 13.35 -26.17 -2.91
C GLU A 162 13.57 -26.86 -1.55
N VAL A 163 12.95 -26.35 -0.47
CA VAL A 163 13.09 -26.95 0.87
C VAL A 163 12.25 -28.22 1.04
N GLU A 164 11.22 -28.43 0.23
CA GLU A 164 10.50 -29.72 0.20
C GLU A 164 11.23 -30.79 -0.62
N ALA A 165 12.14 -30.41 -1.52
CA ALA A 165 12.87 -31.35 -2.37
C ALA A 165 14.18 -31.87 -1.73
N LEU A 166 14.63 -31.27 -0.61
CA LEU A 166 15.88 -31.65 0.06
C LEU A 166 15.68 -32.50 1.32
N VAL A 167 14.43 -32.91 1.62
CA VAL A 167 14.11 -33.76 2.79
C VAL A 167 13.80 -35.20 2.37
N SER A 168 13.93 -35.55 1.08
CA SER A 168 13.54 -36.87 0.57
C SER A 168 14.67 -37.76 0.06
N ASP A 169 15.95 -37.35 0.13
CA ASP A 169 17.06 -38.12 -0.43
C ASP A 169 18.27 -38.22 0.54
N ASP A 170 18.06 -38.68 1.77
CA ASP A 170 19.16 -39.10 2.67
C ASP A 170 18.70 -40.23 3.63
N ASP A 171 17.99 -41.24 3.09
CA ASP A 171 17.90 -42.58 3.69
C ASP A 171 18.59 -43.57 2.74
N GLU A 172 19.90 -43.37 2.47
CA GLU A 172 20.75 -44.39 1.87
C GLU A 172 21.42 -45.22 2.98
N ASP A 173 20.90 -46.45 3.12
CA ASP A 173 21.62 -47.70 3.30
C ASP A 173 22.79 -47.72 4.31
N PHE A 174 22.43 -47.98 5.57
CA PHE A 174 23.37 -48.56 6.53
C PHE A 174 23.28 -50.09 6.44
N ASP A 175 23.95 -50.67 5.44
CA ASP A 175 24.25 -52.10 5.38
C ASP A 175 25.32 -52.44 6.43
N GLU A 176 24.88 -52.93 7.59
CA GLU A 176 25.74 -53.55 8.60
C GLU A 176 25.72 -55.07 8.42
N ASP A 177 26.51 -55.57 7.46
CA ASP A 177 26.91 -56.98 7.38
C ASP A 177 28.44 -57.05 7.46
N ASP A 178 28.98 -57.32 8.65
CA ASP A 178 30.33 -57.87 8.83
C ASP A 178 30.21 -59.14 9.70
N GLU A 179 30.28 -60.30 9.04
CA GLU A 179 30.28 -61.63 9.65
C GLU A 179 31.70 -62.06 10.08
N GLY A 180 31.78 -62.68 11.27
CA GLY A 180 32.77 -63.70 11.64
C GLY A 180 33.99 -63.20 12.43
N GLU A 181 34.52 -63.88 13.43
CA GLU A 181 34.31 -65.22 13.97
C GLU A 181 35.07 -65.32 15.33
N ASP A 182 34.69 -66.31 16.13
CA ASP A 182 35.48 -66.99 17.18
C ASP A 182 35.79 -66.30 18.53
N ALA A 183 35.09 -66.79 19.57
CA ALA A 183 35.77 -67.59 20.60
C ALA A 183 34.76 -68.45 21.39
N LEU A 184 34.80 -69.75 21.10
CA LEU A 184 34.36 -70.86 21.95
C LEU A 184 34.84 -70.68 23.40
N PHE A 185 33.94 -70.83 24.37
CA PHE A 185 34.27 -71.52 25.62
C PHE A 185 33.02 -72.26 26.13
N GLU A 186 33.11 -73.58 26.03
CA GLU A 186 32.27 -74.57 26.68
C GLU A 186 32.56 -74.64 28.20
N ASP A 187 31.55 -75.14 28.92
CA ASP A 187 31.55 -75.79 30.25
C ASP A 187 31.74 -74.90 31.50
N ASP A 188 31.07 -75.11 32.64
CA ASP A 188 30.29 -76.24 33.14
C ASP A 188 29.43 -75.82 34.36
N ASP A 189 28.37 -76.58 34.58
CA ASP A 189 27.73 -76.99 35.85
C ASP A 189 27.37 -76.01 37.00
N ALA A 190 26.06 -75.91 37.31
CA ALA A 190 25.39 -76.53 38.50
C ALA A 190 24.09 -75.82 38.93
#